data_AF-A0A7V8AF32-F1
#
_entry.id   AF-A0A7V8AF32-F1
#
_cell.length_a   1.000
_cell.length_b   1.000
_cell.length_c   1.000
_cell.angle_alpha   90.00
_cell.angle_beta   90.00
_cell.angle_gamma   90.00
#
_symmetry.space_group_name_H-M   'P 1'
#
loop_
_entity.id
_entity.type
_entity.pdbx_description
1 polymer ?
#
loop_
_entity_poly.entity_id
_entity_poly.type
_entity_poly.pdbx_seq_one_letter_code
_entity_poly.pdbx_strand_id
1 'polypeptide(L)'
;MKTFAMCGMVSAAALAALLAACAQPRQAGEAAPSSDLAVTVETREYAVTPAHDQEREDAFMAVLAAAGDQASLGAGMDTGFNYTLKPAGAIYPFSKVEISCRVRGRYAAGQGKKSCSEFFSVLDAKLGKKGFR
;
A
#
# COMPACT_ATOMS: atom_id res chain seq x y z
N MET A 1 33.13 -3.37 69.60
CA MET A 1 33.68 -2.03 69.38
C MET A 1 34.64 -2.05 68.19
N LYS A 2 34.19 -1.52 67.05
CA LYS A 2 34.92 -0.79 65.99
C LYS A 2 34.16 -0.94 64.67
N THR A 3 33.50 0.15 64.29
CA THR A 3 33.05 0.50 62.94
C THR A 3 34.25 0.71 62.03
N PHE A 4 34.13 0.40 60.74
CA PHE A 4 34.59 1.28 59.65
C PHE A 4 33.84 0.92 58.35
N ALA A 5 33.09 1.89 57.87
CA ALA A 5 32.51 1.92 56.54
C ALA A 5 33.60 2.23 55.51
N MET A 6 33.51 1.63 54.32
CA MET A 6 34.13 2.21 53.14
C MET A 6 33.24 1.99 51.92
N CYS A 7 32.77 3.13 51.43
CA CYS A 7 31.93 3.37 50.27
C CYS A 7 32.79 3.16 49.01
N GLY A 8 32.44 2.18 48.17
CA GLY A 8 33.10 1.91 46.90
C GLY A 8 32.19 2.25 45.73
N MET A 9 32.44 3.40 45.11
CA MET A 9 31.83 3.89 43.88
C MET A 9 31.77 2.81 42.78
N VAL A 10 30.56 2.42 42.38
CA VAL A 10 30.36 1.64 41.15
C VAL A 10 30.03 2.63 40.03
N SER A 11 31.01 2.83 39.15
CA SER A 11 30.99 3.77 38.02
C SER A 11 29.81 3.53 37.06
N ALA A 12 29.01 4.57 36.87
CA ALA A 12 27.85 4.65 35.97
C ALA A 12 28.19 4.73 34.45
N ALA A 13 29.34 4.18 34.02
CA ALA A 13 29.84 4.37 32.66
C ALA A 13 29.61 3.18 31.70
N ALA A 14 29.04 2.06 32.16
CA ALA A 14 28.92 0.85 31.36
C ALA A 14 27.57 0.68 30.64
N LEU A 15 26.57 1.54 30.87
CA LEU A 15 25.21 1.36 30.31
C LEU A 15 24.91 2.15 29.02
N ALA A 16 25.82 2.99 28.53
CA ALA A 16 25.55 3.84 27.36
C ALA A 16 25.91 3.20 26.00
N ALA A 17 26.65 2.09 25.98
CA ALA A 17 27.14 1.48 24.73
C ALA A 17 26.17 0.48 24.08
N LEU A 18 25.07 0.10 24.76
CA LEU A 18 24.09 -0.88 24.25
C LEU A 18 22.86 -0.26 23.57
N LEU A 19 22.73 1.08 23.55
CA LEU A 19 21.57 1.77 22.96
C LEU A 19 21.85 2.48 21.64
N ALA A 20 23.09 2.45 21.15
CA ALA A 20 23.50 3.16 19.92
C ALA A 20 23.43 2.31 18.63
N ALA A 21 22.94 1.06 18.69
CA ALA A 21 22.89 0.15 17.53
C ALA A 21 21.59 0.24 16.71
N CYS A 22 20.60 1.06 17.09
CA CYS A 22 19.33 1.19 16.35
C CYS A 22 19.17 2.52 15.59
N ALA A 23 20.17 3.42 15.66
CA ALA A 23 20.13 4.69 14.95
C ALA A 23 20.85 4.58 13.61
N GLN A 24 20.36 3.70 12.72
CA GLN A 24 20.82 3.70 11.33
C GLN A 24 20.08 4.83 10.59
N PRO A 25 20.78 5.87 10.10
CA PRO A 25 20.16 6.90 9.29
C PRO A 25 19.59 6.22 8.03
N ARG A 26 18.28 6.36 7.82
CA ARG A 26 17.64 5.97 6.56
C ARG A 26 18.28 6.78 5.45
N GLN A 27 19.15 6.16 4.66
CA GLN A 27 19.62 6.74 3.42
C GLN A 27 18.41 6.96 2.51
N ALA A 28 18.03 8.23 2.38
CA ALA A 28 17.15 8.67 1.31
C ALA A 28 17.86 8.40 -0.01
N GLY A 29 17.43 7.36 -0.73
CA GLY A 29 17.93 7.07 -2.07
C GLY A 29 18.30 5.61 -2.36
N GLU A 30 18.16 4.68 -1.42
CA GLU A 30 18.32 3.27 -1.76
C GLU A 30 17.08 2.80 -2.54
N ALA A 31 17.24 2.64 -3.85
CA ALA A 31 16.26 1.97 -4.68
C ALA A 31 15.95 0.62 -4.01
N ALA A 32 14.69 0.41 -3.63
CA ALA A 32 14.26 -0.81 -2.99
C ALA A 32 14.82 -2.02 -3.77
N PRO A 33 15.36 -3.05 -3.09
CA PRO A 33 15.89 -4.21 -3.77
C PRO A 33 14.83 -4.74 -4.74
N SER A 34 15.25 -4.96 -5.98
CA SER A 34 14.42 -5.48 -7.07
C SER A 34 13.88 -6.85 -6.66
N SER A 35 12.73 -6.86 -6.00
CA SER A 35 12.08 -8.08 -5.53
C SER A 35 11.03 -8.50 -6.55
N ASP A 36 10.90 -9.82 -6.75
CA ASP A 36 9.80 -10.39 -7.54
C ASP A 36 8.48 -10.46 -6.75
N LEU A 37 8.47 -9.94 -5.52
CA LEU A 37 7.27 -9.84 -4.71
C LEU A 37 6.32 -8.79 -5.29
N ALA A 38 5.03 -9.03 -5.16
CA ALA A 38 4.01 -8.06 -5.56
C ALA A 38 4.02 -6.86 -4.59
N VAL A 39 4.36 -5.68 -5.09
CA VAL A 39 4.36 -4.41 -4.34
C VAL A 39 3.20 -3.53 -4.77
N THR A 40 2.64 -2.79 -3.83
CA THR A 40 1.64 -1.75 -4.14
C THR A 40 2.36 -0.54 -4.72
N VAL A 41 1.89 -0.10 -5.89
CA VAL A 41 2.42 1.08 -6.58
C VAL A 41 1.56 2.29 -6.32
N GLU A 42 0.24 2.11 -6.36
CA GLU A 42 -0.73 3.18 -6.21
C GLU A 42 -2.02 2.64 -5.57
N THR A 43 -2.63 3.45 -4.71
CA THR A 43 -3.89 3.13 -4.03
C THR A 43 -4.83 4.33 -4.18
N ARG A 44 -6.11 4.06 -4.47
CA ARG A 44 -7.16 5.08 -4.54
C ARG A 44 -8.42 4.62 -3.82
N GLU A 45 -9.15 5.58 -3.27
CA GLU A 45 -10.46 5.35 -2.66
C GLU A 45 -11.58 5.77 -3.60
N TYR A 46 -12.68 5.01 -3.57
CA TYR A 46 -13.87 5.25 -4.37
C TYR A 46 -15.11 5.16 -3.50
N ALA A 47 -16.05 6.08 -3.68
CA ALA A 47 -17.39 5.94 -3.13
C ALA A 47 -18.24 5.07 -4.07
N VAL A 48 -18.96 4.10 -3.49
CA VAL A 48 -19.83 3.20 -4.25
C VAL A 48 -21.28 3.60 -4.03
N THR A 49 -21.80 3.41 -2.82
CA THR A 49 -23.19 3.69 -2.44
C THR A 49 -23.32 4.06 -0.95
N PRO A 50 -24.12 5.06 -0.54
CA PRO A 50 -24.24 5.43 0.88
C PRO A 50 -24.99 4.38 1.73
N ALA A 51 -25.75 3.48 1.11
CA ALA A 51 -26.53 2.43 1.75
C ALA A 51 -26.48 1.14 0.90
N HIS A 52 -26.94 0.03 1.45
CA HIS A 52 -26.99 -1.25 0.74
C HIS A 52 -27.78 -1.11 -0.57
N ASP A 53 -27.07 -1.27 -1.69
CA ASP A 53 -27.60 -1.17 -3.05
C ASP A 53 -26.84 -2.17 -3.92
N GLN A 54 -27.36 -3.40 -3.97
CA GLN A 54 -26.71 -4.52 -4.64
C GLN A 54 -26.49 -4.24 -6.13
N GLU A 55 -27.45 -3.61 -6.81
CA GLU A 55 -27.34 -3.33 -8.25
C GLU A 55 -26.18 -2.36 -8.51
N ARG A 56 -26.04 -1.33 -7.68
CA ARG A 56 -24.97 -0.35 -7.78
C ARG A 56 -23.60 -0.95 -7.42
N GLU A 57 -23.54 -1.85 -6.46
CA GLU A 57 -22.33 -2.58 -6.09
C GLU A 57 -21.90 -3.54 -7.21
N ASP A 58 -22.83 -4.30 -7.79
CA ASP A 58 -22.55 -5.19 -8.92
C ASP A 58 -22.08 -4.39 -10.15
N ALA A 59 -22.72 -3.24 -10.42
CA ALA A 59 -22.29 -2.35 -11.49
C ALA A 59 -20.88 -1.79 -11.26
N PHE A 60 -20.52 -1.46 -10.01
CA PHE A 60 -19.16 -1.04 -9.66
C PHE A 60 -18.16 -2.16 -9.89
N MET A 61 -18.47 -3.38 -9.41
CA MET A 61 -17.60 -4.55 -9.57
C MET A 61 -17.39 -4.91 -11.04
N ALA A 62 -18.42 -4.81 -11.87
CA ALA A 62 -18.32 -5.03 -13.31
C ALA A 62 -17.42 -4.00 -14.00
N VAL A 63 -17.51 -2.72 -13.61
CA VAL A 63 -16.63 -1.66 -14.13
C VAL A 63 -15.18 -1.89 -13.71
N LEU A 64 -14.96 -2.25 -12.44
CA LEU A 64 -13.64 -2.56 -11.90
C LEU A 64 -13.00 -3.74 -12.63
N ALA A 65 -13.74 -4.85 -12.79
CA ALA A 65 -13.27 -6.02 -13.52
C ALA A 65 -12.87 -5.65 -14.96
N ALA A 66 -13.73 -4.94 -15.69
CA ALA A 66 -13.44 -4.51 -17.06
C ALA A 66 -12.21 -3.58 -17.16
N ALA A 67 -11.97 -2.72 -16.17
CA ALA A 67 -10.76 -1.89 -16.12
C ALA A 67 -9.52 -2.74 -15.83
N GLY A 68 -9.63 -3.71 -14.93
CA GLY A 68 -8.57 -4.65 -14.59
C GLY A 68 -8.15 -5.53 -15.78
N ASP A 69 -9.12 -6.07 -16.51
CA ASP A 69 -8.87 -6.88 -17.72
C ASP A 69 -8.12 -6.07 -18.79
N GLN A 70 -8.56 -4.83 -19.03
CA GLN A 70 -7.91 -3.95 -19.99
C GLN A 70 -6.47 -3.62 -19.56
N ALA A 71 -6.26 -3.31 -18.28
CA ALA A 71 -4.92 -3.02 -17.75
C ALA A 71 -4.00 -4.24 -17.79
N SER A 72 -4.54 -5.45 -17.55
CA SER A 72 -3.78 -6.70 -17.64
C SER A 72 -3.25 -6.95 -19.06
N LEU A 73 -4.09 -6.71 -20.07
CA LEU A 73 -3.69 -6.81 -21.49
C LEU A 73 -2.61 -5.79 -21.86
N GLY A 74 -2.69 -4.56 -21.34
CA GLY A 74 -1.74 -3.49 -21.63
C GLY A 74 -0.41 -3.61 -20.87
N ALA A 75 -0.41 -4.19 -19.67
CA ALA A 75 0.78 -4.28 -18.82
C ALA A 75 1.79 -5.32 -19.31
N GLY A 76 1.34 -6.37 -20.02
CA GLY A 76 2.18 -7.49 -20.43
C GLY A 76 2.45 -8.47 -19.28
N MET A 77 2.54 -9.77 -19.62
CA MET A 77 2.49 -10.88 -18.64
C MET A 77 3.57 -10.80 -17.55
N ASP A 78 4.76 -10.31 -17.87
CA ASP A 78 5.89 -10.33 -16.93
C ASP A 78 5.74 -9.34 -15.78
N THR A 79 4.96 -8.26 -15.98
CA THR A 79 4.77 -7.22 -14.95
C THR A 79 4.10 -7.75 -13.69
N GLY A 80 3.33 -8.84 -13.83
CA GLY A 80 2.50 -9.36 -12.74
C GLY A 80 1.48 -8.33 -12.25
N PHE A 81 0.93 -7.52 -13.15
CA PHE A 81 -0.14 -6.59 -12.83
C PHE A 81 -1.30 -7.32 -12.15
N ASN A 82 -1.75 -6.77 -11.03
CA ASN A 82 -2.97 -7.18 -10.35
C ASN A 82 -3.50 -6.00 -9.52
N TYR A 83 -4.75 -6.07 -9.08
CA TYR A 83 -5.33 -5.11 -8.14
C TYR A 83 -5.97 -5.84 -6.97
N THR A 84 -6.07 -5.14 -5.83
CA THR A 84 -6.80 -5.61 -4.66
C THR A 84 -7.87 -4.61 -4.30
N LEU A 85 -9.03 -5.10 -3.87
CA LEU A 85 -10.12 -4.30 -3.35
C LEU A 85 -10.27 -4.56 -1.86
N LYS A 86 -10.41 -3.51 -1.08
CA LYS A 86 -10.65 -3.55 0.36
C LYS A 86 -11.86 -2.67 0.71
N PRO A 87 -12.86 -3.18 1.44
CA PRO A 87 -13.93 -2.34 1.99
C PRO A 87 -13.36 -1.26 2.92
N ALA A 88 -13.83 -0.02 2.78
CA ALA A 88 -13.38 1.14 3.53
C ALA A 88 -14.54 1.95 4.15
N GLY A 89 -15.78 1.49 3.97
CA GLY A 89 -16.96 2.13 4.55
C GLY A 89 -17.05 1.98 6.07
N ALA A 90 -17.50 3.04 6.76
CA ALA A 90 -17.58 3.07 8.22
C ALA A 90 -18.83 2.37 8.79
N ILE A 91 -19.98 2.55 8.14
CA ILE A 91 -21.27 1.95 8.55
C ILE A 91 -21.61 0.79 7.62
N TYR A 92 -21.61 1.06 6.31
CA TYR A 92 -21.82 0.04 5.29
C TYR A 92 -20.47 -0.27 4.61
N PRO A 93 -19.93 -1.51 4.70
CA PRO A 93 -18.54 -1.79 4.30
C PRO A 93 -18.20 -1.39 2.86
N PHE A 94 -19.10 -1.63 1.92
CA PHE A 94 -18.92 -1.31 0.50
C PHE A 94 -19.29 0.12 0.14
N SER A 95 -19.72 0.96 1.11
CA SER A 95 -20.03 2.37 0.80
C SER A 95 -18.84 3.16 0.27
N LYS A 96 -17.64 2.75 0.69
CA LYS A 96 -16.37 3.16 0.13
C LYS A 96 -15.49 1.93 -0.03
N VAL A 97 -14.64 1.94 -1.05
CA VAL A 97 -13.63 0.91 -1.25
C VAL A 97 -12.28 1.54 -1.51
N GLU A 98 -11.24 0.88 -1.01
CA GLU A 98 -9.85 1.17 -1.33
C GLU A 98 -9.41 0.15 -2.40
N ILE A 99 -8.92 0.65 -3.53
CA ILE A 99 -8.38 -0.17 -4.61
C ILE A 99 -6.89 0.10 -4.70
N SER A 100 -6.08 -0.95 -4.60
CA SER A 100 -4.63 -0.88 -4.73
C SER A 100 -4.18 -1.58 -6.00
N CYS A 101 -3.40 -0.90 -6.83
CA CYS A 101 -2.71 -1.49 -7.96
C CYS A 101 -1.35 -2.04 -7.51
N ARG A 102 -1.07 -3.28 -7.90
CA ARG A 102 0.13 -4.02 -7.52
C ARG A 102 0.81 -4.59 -8.76
N VAL A 103 2.14 -4.60 -8.73
CA VAL A 103 2.98 -5.25 -9.75
C VAL A 103 4.14 -5.96 -9.07
N ARG A 104 4.89 -6.79 -9.80
CA ARG A 104 6.17 -7.30 -9.32
C ARG A 104 7.15 -6.14 -9.05
N GLY A 105 7.80 -6.16 -7.90
CA GLY A 105 8.67 -5.09 -7.40
C GLY A 105 9.71 -4.61 -8.41
N ARG A 106 10.30 -5.53 -9.18
CA ARG A 106 11.25 -5.20 -10.25
C ARG A 106 10.71 -4.25 -11.34
N TYR A 107 9.40 -4.17 -11.52
CA TYR A 107 8.75 -3.27 -12.49
C TYR A 107 8.16 -2.00 -11.85
N ALA A 108 8.13 -1.90 -10.52
CA ALA A 108 7.35 -0.90 -9.80
C ALA A 108 7.67 0.56 -10.21
N ALA A 109 8.95 0.92 -10.34
CA ALA A 109 9.35 2.30 -10.61
C ALA A 109 9.11 2.75 -12.06
N GLY A 110 9.06 1.83 -13.02
CA GLY A 110 8.90 2.11 -14.44
C GLY A 110 7.54 1.67 -14.96
N GLN A 111 7.50 0.48 -15.56
CA GLN A 111 6.30 -0.08 -16.17
C GLN A 111 5.12 -0.18 -15.20
N GLY A 112 5.39 -0.50 -13.92
CA GLY A 112 4.40 -0.55 -12.86
C GLY A 112 3.61 0.75 -12.66
N LYS A 113 4.32 1.88 -12.53
CA LYS A 113 3.68 3.21 -12.45
C LYS A 113 2.82 3.49 -13.67
N LYS A 114 3.32 3.19 -14.88
CA LYS A 114 2.56 3.38 -16.12
C LYS A 114 1.28 2.54 -16.13
N SER A 115 1.38 1.24 -15.87
CA SER A 115 0.24 0.32 -15.88
C SER A 115 -0.79 0.66 -14.80
N CYS A 116 -0.35 1.03 -13.59
CA CYS A 116 -1.26 1.44 -12.52
C CYS A 116 -1.95 2.77 -12.83
N SER A 117 -1.22 3.74 -13.40
CA SER A 117 -1.81 5.02 -13.81
C SER A 117 -2.85 4.83 -14.93
N GLU A 118 -2.55 3.97 -15.91
CA GLU A 118 -3.49 3.63 -16.98
C GLU A 118 -4.74 2.92 -16.43
N PHE A 119 -4.56 1.92 -15.55
CA PHE A 119 -5.65 1.24 -14.88
C PHE A 119 -6.60 2.21 -14.18
N PHE A 120 -6.07 3.11 -13.34
CA PHE A 120 -6.90 4.07 -12.63
C PHE A 120 -7.54 5.10 -13.56
N SER A 121 -6.84 5.53 -14.62
CA SER A 121 -7.42 6.44 -15.62
C SER A 121 -8.62 5.82 -16.34
N VAL A 122 -8.52 4.54 -16.70
CA VAL A 122 -9.62 3.78 -17.32
C VAL A 122 -10.77 3.57 -16.33
N LEU A 123 -10.44 3.20 -15.10
CA LEU A 123 -11.42 3.01 -14.02
C LEU A 123 -12.22 4.29 -13.78
N ASP A 124 -11.54 5.41 -13.55
CA ASP A 124 -12.16 6.72 -13.31
C ASP A 124 -13.07 7.13 -14.48
N ALA A 125 -12.61 6.95 -15.72
CA ALA A 125 -13.39 7.28 -16.90
C ALA A 125 -14.65 6.42 -17.04
N LYS A 126 -14.59 5.12 -16.73
CA LYS A 126 -15.76 4.22 -16.77
C LYS A 126 -16.73 4.50 -15.63
N LEU A 127 -16.20 4.73 -14.42
CA LEU A 127 -16.99 5.07 -13.24
C LEU A 127 -17.74 6.40 -13.43
N GLY A 128 -17.08 7.43 -13.94
CA GLY A 128 -17.71 8.72 -14.24
C GLY A 128 -18.85 8.60 -15.26
N LYS A 129 -18.70 7.75 -16.29
CA LYS A 129 -19.77 7.45 -17.26
C LYS A 129 -20.97 6.71 -16.65
N LYS A 130 -20.74 5.97 -15.57
CA LYS A 130 -21.76 5.20 -14.85
C LYS A 130 -22.35 5.94 -13.65
N GLY A 131 -21.95 7.20 -13.42
CA GLY A 131 -22.50 8.05 -12.37
C GLY A 131 -21.92 7.79 -10.98
N PHE A 132 -20.81 7.06 -10.87
CA PHE A 132 -20.03 7.00 -9.63
C PHE A 132 -19.23 8.31 -9.49
N ARG A 133 -19.20 8.86 -8.28
CA ARG A 133 -18.49 10.10 -7.94
C ARG A 133 -17.77 9.94 -6.61
#